data_AF-A0A9P7VKI8-F1
#
_entry.id   AF-A0A9P7VKI8-F1
#
_cell.length_a   1.000
_cell.length_b   1.000
_cell.length_c   1.000
_cell.angle_alpha   90.00
_cell.angle_beta   90.00
_cell.angle_gamma   90.00
#
_symmetry.space_group_name_H-M   'P 1'
#
loop_
_entity.id
_entity.type
_entity.pdbx_description
1 polymer ?
#
loop_
_entity_poly.entity_id
_entity_poly.type
_entity_poly.pdbx_seq_one_letter_code
_entity_poly.pdbx_strand_id
1 'polypeptide(L)'
;MSLPPDLTDDDIHAIFESLDVYLNTTILQALTHRLYTGILIVTFWSIFRSTKNSTVGRCIMVLAISSLYVLASVALGEVWAFTHHAFIDEGQNCYTVYSELNGFSPMSTQATLAAGITSCISTVIADSSLIWRCWILWGRRWLVVIIPILCTILGTVLKAIESYTLASKALMIFRL
;
A
#
# COMPACT_ATOMS: atom_id res chain seq x y z
N MET A 1 17.08 -3.18 -29.40
CA MET A 1 16.20 -2.10 -28.92
C MET A 1 15.91 -1.20 -30.11
N SER A 2 14.81 -1.44 -30.82
CA SER A 2 14.41 -0.65 -31.98
C SER A 2 13.54 0.50 -31.50
N LEU A 3 14.05 1.72 -31.63
CA LEU A 3 13.36 2.95 -31.26
C LEU A 3 12.27 3.27 -32.31
N PRO A 4 11.04 3.64 -31.93
CA PRO A 4 10.06 4.12 -32.89
C PRO A 4 10.56 5.42 -33.55
N PRO A 5 10.32 5.62 -34.84
CA PRO A 5 11.02 6.61 -35.67
C PRO A 5 10.69 8.09 -35.38
N ASP A 6 9.95 8.38 -34.31
CA ASP A 6 9.32 9.69 -34.06
C ASP A 6 9.63 10.29 -32.66
N LEU A 7 10.62 9.73 -31.94
CA LEU A 7 11.02 10.22 -30.61
C LEU A 7 12.23 11.17 -30.70
N THR A 8 12.14 12.33 -30.03
CA THR A 8 13.24 13.30 -29.89
C THR A 8 14.27 12.78 -28.88
N ASP A 9 15.52 13.26 -28.95
CA ASP A 9 16.58 12.90 -27.98
C ASP A 9 16.16 13.21 -26.53
N ASP A 10 15.46 14.33 -26.31
CA ASP A 10 14.87 14.70 -25.02
C ASP A 10 13.82 13.68 -24.53
N ASP A 11 12.98 13.17 -25.42
CA ASP A 11 11.96 12.17 -25.09
C ASP A 11 12.61 10.85 -24.67
N ILE A 12 13.67 10.45 -25.38
CA ILE A 12 14.46 9.26 -25.06
C ILE A 12 15.09 9.39 -23.67
N HIS A 13 15.68 10.55 -23.37
CA HIS A 13 16.28 10.80 -22.06
C HIS A 13 15.25 10.71 -20.94
N ALA A 14 14.08 11.35 -21.11
CA ALA A 14 12.99 11.31 -20.13
C ALA A 14 12.46 9.88 -19.88
N ILE A 15 12.38 9.07 -20.94
CA ILE A 15 12.00 7.65 -20.83
C ILE A 15 13.01 6.90 -19.96
N PHE A 16 14.32 6.99 -20.27
CA PHE A 16 15.35 6.28 -19.50
C PHE A 16 15.42 6.73 -18.04
N GLU A 17 15.24 8.02 -17.77
CA GLU A 17 15.16 8.55 -16.41
C GLU A 17 13.98 7.93 -15.64
N SER A 18 12.80 7.87 -16.26
CA SER A 18 11.62 7.24 -15.65
C SER A 18 11.83 5.76 -15.35
N LEU A 19 12.50 5.02 -16.24
CA LEU A 19 12.81 3.60 -16.05
C LEU A 19 13.79 3.41 -14.88
N ASP A 20 14.83 4.25 -14.80
CA ASP A 20 15.82 4.20 -13.72
C ASP A 20 15.18 4.50 -12.35
N VAL A 21 14.32 5.51 -12.29
CA VAL A 21 13.52 5.82 -11.09
C VAL A 21 12.69 4.60 -10.66
N TYR A 22 12.02 3.91 -11.60
CA TYR A 22 11.19 2.75 -11.28
C TYR A 22 12.01 1.56 -10.75
N LEU A 23 13.16 1.29 -11.38
CA LEU A 23 14.06 0.22 -10.94
C LEU A 23 14.65 0.54 -9.56
N ASN A 24 15.14 1.77 -9.36
CA ASN A 24 15.75 2.18 -8.11
C ASN A 24 14.73 2.17 -6.95
N THR A 25 13.49 2.65 -7.18
CA THR A 25 12.42 2.59 -6.18
C THR A 25 12.03 1.15 -5.83
N THR A 26 11.95 0.25 -6.82
CA THR A 26 11.69 -1.18 -6.59
C THR A 26 12.81 -1.84 -5.77
N ILE A 27 14.07 -1.55 -6.09
CA ILE A 27 15.23 -2.05 -5.33
C ILE A 27 15.20 -1.53 -3.89
N LEU A 28 14.93 -0.23 -3.70
CA LEU A 28 14.82 0.38 -2.38
C LEU A 28 13.68 -0.25 -1.54
N GLN A 29 12.54 -0.53 -2.18
CA GLN A 29 11.42 -1.23 -1.54
C GLN A 29 11.81 -2.65 -1.12
N ALA A 30 12.53 -3.39 -1.97
CA ALA A 30 13.02 -4.73 -1.64
C ALA A 30 14.03 -4.71 -0.47
N LEU A 31 14.93 -3.72 -0.43
CA LEU A 31 15.88 -3.53 0.68
C LEU A 31 15.15 -3.22 1.99
N THR A 32 14.16 -2.33 1.93
CA THR A 32 13.33 -1.99 3.09
C THR A 32 12.54 -3.20 3.58
N HIS A 33 12.04 -4.03 2.67
CA HIS A 33 11.37 -5.28 3.03
C HIS A 33 12.31 -6.24 3.77
N ARG A 34 13.57 -6.37 3.33
CA ARG A 34 14.58 -7.19 4.04
C ARG A 34 14.87 -6.66 5.45
N LEU A 35 14.98 -5.34 5.61
CA LEU A 35 15.11 -4.73 6.93
C LEU A 35 13.89 -5.03 7.80
N TYR A 36 12.69 -4.96 7.23
CA TYR A 36 11.45 -5.28 7.91
C TYR A 36 11.40 -6.75 8.37
N THR A 37 11.87 -7.70 7.55
CA THR A 37 12.03 -9.11 7.96
C THR A 37 12.96 -9.24 9.17
N GLY A 38 14.09 -8.52 9.19
CA GLY A 38 15.01 -8.51 10.33
C GLY A 38 14.35 -8.01 11.62
N ILE A 39 13.61 -6.90 11.53
CA ILE A 39 12.85 -6.34 12.66
C ILE A 39 11.79 -7.34 13.15
N LEU A 40 11.11 -8.03 12.23
CA LEU A 40 10.09 -9.02 12.56
C LEU A 40 10.68 -10.19 13.35
N ILE A 41 11.85 -10.71 12.96
CA ILE A 41 12.54 -11.79 13.67
C ILE A 41 12.87 -11.36 15.11
N VAL A 42 13.44 -10.16 15.28
CA VAL A 42 13.76 -9.61 16.62
C VAL A 42 12.49 -9.40 17.45
N THR A 43 11.42 -8.93 16.81
CA THR A 43 10.12 -8.70 17.46
C THR A 43 9.51 -10.02 17.95
N PHE A 44 9.48 -11.06 17.12
CA PHE A 44 9.01 -12.39 17.49
C PHE A 44 9.86 -12.96 18.63
N TRP A 45 11.18 -12.90 18.52
CA TRP A 45 12.07 -13.32 19.59
C TRP A 45 11.75 -12.66 20.93
N SER A 46 11.55 -11.33 20.93
CA SER A 46 11.17 -10.56 22.10
C SER A 46 9.81 -10.99 22.68
N ILE A 47 8.81 -11.20 21.83
CA ILE A 47 7.47 -11.64 22.22
C ILE A 47 7.50 -13.03 22.86
N PHE A 48 8.25 -13.97 22.28
CA PHE A 48 8.36 -15.33 22.82
C PHE A 48 9.13 -15.39 24.13
N ARG A 49 10.13 -14.53 24.32
CA ARG A 49 10.89 -14.44 25.56
C ARG A 49 10.13 -13.73 26.69
N SER A 50 9.15 -12.89 26.36
CA SER A 50 8.35 -12.16 27.35
C SER A 50 7.37 -13.08 28.09
N THR A 51 7.50 -13.14 29.42
CA THR A 51 6.58 -13.87 30.32
C THR A 51 5.42 -13.01 30.81
N LYS A 52 5.39 -11.71 30.48
CA LYS A 52 4.40 -10.75 30.99
C LYS A 52 3.04 -10.84 30.30
N ASN A 53 2.99 -11.42 29.10
CA ASN A 53 1.77 -11.42 28.28
C ASN A 53 1.01 -12.74 28.44
N SER A 54 -0.32 -12.65 28.55
CA SER A 54 -1.19 -13.83 28.46
C SER A 54 -0.99 -14.58 27.13
N THR A 55 -1.14 -15.91 27.14
CA THR A 55 -1.01 -16.75 25.95
C THR A 55 -1.88 -16.25 24.79
N VAL A 56 -3.12 -15.84 25.08
CA VAL A 56 -4.06 -15.30 24.09
C VAL A 56 -3.57 -13.97 23.50
N GLY A 57 -3.16 -13.02 24.35
CA GLY A 57 -2.65 -11.73 23.88
C GLY A 57 -1.38 -11.87 23.03
N ARG A 58 -0.52 -12.83 23.38
CA ARG A 58 0.67 -13.19 22.60
C ARG A 58 0.30 -13.72 21.21
N CYS A 59 -0.65 -14.65 21.11
CA CYS A 59 -1.10 -15.18 19.83
C CYS A 59 -1.69 -14.08 18.95
N ILE A 60 -2.54 -13.21 19.49
CA ILE A 60 -3.13 -12.08 18.73
C ILE A 60 -2.04 -11.15 18.20
N MET A 61 -1.02 -10.84 19.02
CA MET A 61 0.09 -9.98 18.60
C MET A 61 0.93 -10.61 17.48
N VAL A 62 1.26 -11.90 17.61
CA VAL A 62 2.00 -12.64 16.56
C VAL A 62 1.19 -12.71 15.28
N LEU A 63 -0.11 -13.04 15.37
CA LEU A 63 -1.00 -13.08 14.22
C LEU A 63 -1.06 -11.72 13.52
N ALA A 64 -1.36 -10.63 14.23
CA ALA A 64 -1.44 -9.29 13.64
C ALA A 64 -0.13 -8.88 12.95
N ILE A 65 1.02 -9.06 13.61
CA ILE A 65 2.34 -8.73 13.03
C ILE A 65 2.64 -9.61 11.81
N SER A 66 2.33 -10.91 11.88
CA SER A 66 2.53 -11.84 10.77
C SER A 66 1.65 -11.49 9.57
N SER A 67 0.38 -11.14 9.80
CA SER A 67 -0.55 -10.74 8.74
C SER A 67 -0.09 -9.46 8.06
N LEU A 68 0.36 -8.46 8.82
CA LEU A 68 0.93 -7.23 8.26
C LEU A 68 2.18 -7.50 7.42
N TYR A 69 3.04 -8.43 7.87
CA TYR A 69 4.22 -8.85 7.10
C TYR A 69 3.85 -9.54 5.79
N VAL A 70 2.91 -10.48 5.84
CA VAL A 70 2.42 -11.18 4.64
C VAL A 70 1.85 -10.18 3.64
N LEU A 71 1.03 -9.22 4.08
CA LEU A 71 0.49 -8.18 3.21
C LEU A 71 1.59 -7.29 2.61
N ALA A 72 2.62 -6.95 3.38
CA ALA A 72 3.78 -6.22 2.87
C ALA A 72 4.57 -7.04 1.83
N SER A 73 4.67 -8.36 2.01
CA SER A 73 5.29 -9.26 1.02
C SER A 73 4.46 -9.38 -0.24
N VAL A 74 3.12 -9.43 -0.12
CA VAL A 74 2.20 -9.42 -1.27
C VAL A 74 2.35 -8.11 -2.05
N ALA A 75 2.37 -6.96 -1.38
CA ALA A 75 2.57 -5.67 -2.05
C ALA A 75 3.92 -5.58 -2.79
N LEU A 76 5.00 -6.12 -2.21
CA LEU A 76 6.28 -6.23 -2.91
C LEU A 76 6.19 -7.17 -4.12
N GLY A 77 5.47 -8.29 -3.98
CA GLY A 77 5.24 -9.23 -5.07
C GLY A 77 4.45 -8.62 -6.22
N GLU A 78 3.42 -7.82 -5.93
CA GLU A 78 2.64 -7.08 -6.94
C GLU A 78 3.53 -6.12 -7.74
N VAL A 79 4.31 -5.28 -7.05
CA VAL A 79 5.27 -4.37 -7.70
C VAL A 79 6.28 -5.15 -8.54
N TRP A 80 6.87 -6.20 -7.97
CA TRP A 80 7.86 -7.01 -8.69
C TRP A 80 7.29 -7.70 -9.93
N ALA A 81 6.09 -8.28 -9.83
CA ALA A 81 5.43 -8.93 -10.96
C ALA A 81 5.09 -7.93 -12.07
N PHE A 82 4.65 -6.72 -11.70
CA PHE A 82 4.39 -5.64 -12.64
C PHE A 82 5.68 -5.15 -13.32
N THR A 83 6.76 -4.92 -12.55
CA THR A 83 8.08 -4.58 -13.12
C THR A 83 8.56 -5.68 -14.06
N HIS A 84 8.47 -6.93 -13.65
CA HIS A 84 8.90 -8.06 -14.48
C HIS A 84 8.12 -8.11 -15.79
N HIS A 85 6.79 -7.95 -15.75
CA HIS A 85 5.96 -7.92 -16.95
C HIS A 85 6.37 -6.78 -17.89
N ALA A 86 6.43 -5.56 -17.37
CA ALA A 86 6.76 -4.38 -18.17
C ALA A 86 8.14 -4.52 -18.84
N PHE A 87 9.15 -5.03 -18.12
CA PHE A 87 10.52 -5.11 -18.64
C PHE A 87 10.84 -6.38 -19.45
N ILE A 88 10.22 -7.52 -19.13
CA ILE A 88 10.56 -8.81 -19.76
C ILE A 88 9.57 -9.18 -20.86
N ASP A 89 8.27 -9.00 -20.61
CA ASP A 89 7.23 -9.39 -21.57
C ASP A 89 7.04 -8.28 -22.63
N GLU A 90 6.99 -7.02 -22.21
CA GLU A 90 6.80 -5.85 -23.08
C GLU A 90 8.11 -5.12 -23.43
N GLY A 91 9.26 -5.73 -23.09
CA GLY A 91 10.61 -5.17 -23.21
C GLY A 91 11.16 -4.98 -24.63
N GLN A 92 10.33 -5.18 -25.67
CA GLN A 92 10.78 -5.05 -27.07
C GLN A 92 11.09 -3.59 -27.46
N ASN A 93 10.38 -2.62 -26.86
CA ASN A 93 10.54 -1.19 -27.12
C ASN A 93 10.57 -0.38 -25.81
N CYS A 94 11.51 0.55 -25.66
CA CYS A 94 11.60 1.41 -24.46
C CYS A 94 10.30 2.20 -24.21
N TYR A 95 9.65 2.61 -25.30
CA TYR A 95 8.39 3.34 -25.23
C TYR A 95 7.22 2.48 -24.72
N THR A 96 7.17 1.19 -25.06
CA THR A 96 6.11 0.29 -24.56
C THR A 96 6.27 0.07 -23.06
N VAL A 97 7.50 -0.21 -22.61
CA VAL A 97 7.85 -0.29 -21.18
C VAL A 97 7.46 0.99 -20.43
N TYR A 98 7.82 2.16 -20.97
CA TYR A 98 7.45 3.45 -20.39
C TYR A 98 5.93 3.63 -20.32
N SER A 99 5.21 3.29 -21.39
CA SER A 99 3.75 3.44 -21.42
C SER A 99 3.05 2.56 -20.38
N GLU A 100 3.55 1.35 -20.16
CA GLU A 100 3.06 0.43 -19.13
C GLU A 100 3.29 0.99 -17.72
N LEU A 101 4.54 1.32 -17.40
CA LEU A 101 4.94 1.77 -16.07
C LEU A 101 4.25 3.07 -15.65
N ASN A 102 3.96 3.95 -16.61
CA ASN A 102 3.39 5.27 -16.34
C ASN A 102 1.85 5.29 -16.37
N GLY A 103 1.21 4.13 -16.40
CA GLY A 103 -0.22 4.03 -16.18
C GLY A 103 -1.09 3.99 -17.44
N PHE A 104 -0.49 3.92 -18.63
CA PHE A 104 -1.25 3.96 -19.89
C PHE A 104 -1.79 2.59 -20.33
N SER A 105 -1.52 1.51 -19.56
CA SER A 105 -1.96 0.15 -19.89
C SER A 105 -3.12 -0.34 -19.01
N PRO A 106 -3.95 -1.29 -19.49
CA PRO A 106 -4.96 -1.93 -18.65
C PRO A 106 -4.34 -2.70 -17.47
N MET A 107 -3.11 -3.22 -17.64
CA MET A 107 -2.37 -3.94 -16.59
C MET A 107 -1.94 -3.02 -15.44
N SER A 108 -1.49 -1.80 -15.72
CA SER A 108 -1.15 -0.83 -14.67
C SER A 108 -2.35 -0.43 -13.84
N THR A 109 -3.53 -0.33 -14.47
CA THR A 109 -4.80 -0.09 -13.77
C THR A 109 -5.13 -1.24 -12.83
N GLN A 110 -4.99 -2.48 -13.30
CA GLN A 110 -5.20 -3.68 -12.48
C GLN A 110 -4.22 -3.76 -11.30
N ALA A 111 -2.93 -3.49 -11.54
CA ALA A 111 -1.91 -3.48 -10.50
C ALA A 111 -2.18 -2.40 -9.44
N THR A 112 -2.61 -1.21 -9.85
CA THR A 112 -2.99 -0.12 -8.94
C THR A 112 -4.18 -0.49 -8.07
N LEU A 113 -5.19 -1.15 -8.64
CA LEU A 113 -6.35 -1.64 -7.90
C LEU A 113 -5.96 -2.70 -6.87
N ALA A 114 -5.13 -3.67 -7.26
CA ALA A 114 -4.62 -4.71 -6.36
C ALA A 114 -3.83 -4.12 -5.19
N ALA A 115 -2.89 -3.22 -5.48
CA ALA A 115 -2.11 -2.50 -4.48
C ALA A 115 -2.99 -1.68 -3.53
N GLY A 116 -4.03 -1.04 -4.06
CA GLY A 116 -5.04 -0.33 -3.27
C GLY A 116 -5.75 -1.24 -2.27
N ILE A 117 -6.21 -2.42 -2.71
CA ILE A 117 -6.86 -3.41 -1.85
C ILE A 117 -5.91 -3.90 -0.76
N THR A 118 -4.69 -4.30 -1.13
CA THR A 118 -3.66 -4.76 -0.19
C THR A 118 -3.34 -3.68 0.85
N SER A 119 -3.23 -2.43 0.41
CA SER A 119 -3.02 -1.27 1.29
C SER A 119 -4.19 -1.03 2.26
N CYS A 120 -5.43 -1.11 1.78
CA CYS A 120 -6.62 -0.98 2.63
C CYS A 120 -6.67 -2.06 3.71
N ILE A 121 -6.42 -3.33 3.36
CA ILE A 121 -6.43 -4.44 4.32
C ILE A 121 -5.33 -4.24 5.36
N SER A 122 -4.11 -3.88 4.95
CA SER A 122 -3.01 -3.64 5.88
C SER A 122 -3.31 -2.49 6.86
N THR A 123 -3.94 -1.41 6.39
CA THR A 123 -4.36 -0.27 7.22
C THR A 123 -5.39 -0.70 8.26
N VAL A 124 -6.43 -1.46 7.85
CA VAL A 124 -7.46 -1.95 8.78
C VAL A 124 -6.86 -2.84 9.87
N ILE A 125 -5.93 -3.73 9.52
CA ILE A 125 -5.26 -4.59 10.51
C ILE A 125 -4.36 -3.77 11.44
N ALA A 126 -3.60 -2.82 10.90
CA ALA A 126 -2.74 -1.94 11.67
C ALA A 126 -3.55 -1.14 12.71
N ASP A 127 -4.61 -0.46 12.27
CA ASP A 127 -5.49 0.33 13.14
C ASP A 127 -6.17 -0.53 14.20
N SER A 128 -6.69 -1.70 13.81
CA SER A 128 -7.28 -2.66 14.74
C SER A 128 -6.28 -3.11 15.81
N SER A 129 -5.02 -3.34 15.42
CA SER A 129 -3.95 -3.73 16.35
C SER A 129 -3.58 -2.61 17.32
N LEU A 130 -3.60 -1.35 16.87
CA LEU A 130 -3.35 -0.17 17.71
C LEU A 130 -4.48 0.03 18.72
N ILE A 131 -5.74 -0.03 18.26
CA ILE A 131 -6.92 0.08 19.13
C ILE A 131 -6.89 -1.00 20.21
N TRP A 132 -6.57 -2.24 19.84
CA TRP A 132 -6.42 -3.34 20.79
C TRP A 132 -5.34 -3.06 21.86
N ARG A 133 -4.17 -2.54 21.44
CA ARG A 133 -3.08 -2.17 22.37
C ARG A 133 -3.46 -1.00 23.28
N CYS A 134 -4.16 0.00 22.78
CA CYS A 134 -4.68 1.09 23.59
C CYS A 134 -5.69 0.58 24.64
N TRP A 135 -6.56 -0.35 24.26
CA TRP A 135 -7.53 -0.96 25.15
C TRP A 135 -6.88 -1.78 26.28
N ILE A 136 -5.83 -2.56 25.98
CA ILE A 136 -5.13 -3.33 27.02
C ILE A 136 -4.35 -2.40 27.98
N LEU A 137 -3.74 -1.32 27.47
CA LEU A 137 -2.96 -0.37 28.27
C LEU A 137 -3.82 0.36 29.30
N TRP A 138 -5.06 0.70 28.95
CA TRP A 138 -6.01 1.38 29.84
C TRP A 138 -6.86 0.44 30.70
N GLY A 139 -6.43 -0.82 30.86
CA GLY A 139 -7.10 -1.78 31.74
C GLY A 139 -8.51 -2.15 31.28
N ARG A 140 -8.73 -2.27 29.96
CA ARG A 140 -10.01 -2.64 29.32
C ARG A 140 -11.15 -1.63 29.46
N ARG A 141 -10.85 -0.36 29.80
CA ARG A 141 -11.86 0.71 29.85
C ARG A 141 -12.33 1.10 28.44
N TRP A 142 -13.63 0.97 28.17
CA TRP A 142 -14.24 1.20 26.85
C TRP A 142 -14.15 2.66 26.33
N LEU A 143 -13.99 3.65 27.22
CA LEU A 143 -13.92 5.07 26.84
C LEU A 143 -12.82 5.39 25.82
N VAL A 144 -11.69 4.68 25.86
CA VAL A 144 -10.56 4.90 24.93
C VAL A 144 -10.84 4.38 23.53
N VAL A 145 -11.68 3.35 23.42
CA VAL A 145 -12.06 2.74 22.14
C VAL A 145 -13.15 3.56 21.47
N ILE A 146 -14.01 4.23 22.25
CA ILE A 146 -15.10 5.06 21.76
C ILE A 146 -14.59 6.31 21.01
N ILE A 147 -13.50 6.95 21.46
CA ILE A 147 -12.95 8.15 20.82
C ILE A 147 -12.50 7.89 19.36
N PRO A 148 -11.62 6.92 19.06
CA PRO A 148 -11.21 6.63 17.69
C PRO A 148 -12.37 6.11 16.83
N ILE A 149 -13.32 5.35 17.39
CA ILE A 149 -14.53 4.94 16.67
C ILE A 149 -15.41 6.14 16.32
N LEU A 150 -15.61 7.08 17.25
CA LEU A 150 -16.35 8.31 16.97
C LEU A 150 -15.64 9.16 15.93
N CYS A 151 -14.31 9.26 15.98
CA CYS A 151 -13.53 9.98 14.98
C CYS A 151 -13.63 9.33 13.59
N THR A 152 -13.60 7.99 13.47
CA THR A 152 -13.75 7.32 12.18
C THR A 152 -15.17 7.45 11.64
N ILE A 153 -16.20 7.40 12.49
CA ILE A 153 -17.58 7.67 12.10
C ILE A 153 -17.74 9.13 11.65
N LEU A 154 -17.18 10.10 12.37
CA LEU A 154 -17.22 11.50 11.95
C LEU A 154 -16.50 11.70 10.62
N GLY A 155 -15.31 11.12 10.44
CA GLY A 155 -14.53 11.24 9.21
C GLY A 155 -15.26 10.66 7.99
N THR A 156 -15.90 9.49 8.15
CA THR A 156 -16.71 8.88 7.08
C THR A 156 -17.96 9.70 6.76
N VAL A 157 -18.64 10.25 7.76
CA VAL A 157 -19.80 11.14 7.57
C VAL A 157 -19.40 12.44 6.87
N LEU A 158 -18.29 13.06 7.25
CA LEU A 158 -17.82 14.29 6.61
C LEU A 158 -17.45 14.06 5.13
N LYS A 159 -16.77 12.95 4.83
CA LYS A 159 -16.47 12.54 3.44
C LYS A 159 -17.74 12.25 2.64
N ALA A 160 -18.75 11.64 3.26
CA ALA A 160 -20.04 11.42 2.63
C ALA A 160 -20.73 12.76 2.31
N ILE A 161 -20.80 13.69 3.27
CA ILE A 161 -21.40 15.01 3.06
C ILE A 161 -20.68 15.76 1.94
N GLU A 162 -19.34 15.74 1.93
CA GLU A 162 -18.53 16.37 0.88
C GLU A 162 -18.88 15.81 -0.51
N SER A 163 -18.93 14.49 -0.65
CA SER A 163 -19.29 13.83 -1.91
C SER A 163 -20.74 14.11 -2.35
N TYR A 164 -21.70 14.12 -1.42
CA TYR A 164 -23.08 14.55 -1.72
C TYR A 164 -23.15 16.01 -2.16
N THR A 165 -22.40 16.90 -1.51
CA THR A 165 -22.41 18.32 -1.83
C THR A 165 -21.80 18.56 -3.21
N LEU A 166 -20.69 17.90 -3.54
CA LEU A 166 -20.08 17.93 -4.87
C LEU A 166 -21.02 17.41 -5.95
N ALA A 167 -21.68 16.26 -5.72
CA ALA A 167 -22.64 15.69 -6.65
C ALA A 167 -23.84 16.62 -6.89
N SER A 168 -24.36 17.25 -5.83
CA SER A 168 -25.47 18.20 -5.95
C SER A 168 -25.10 19.45 -6.74
N LYS A 169 -23.88 20.00 -6.54
CA LYS A 169 -23.37 21.15 -7.28
C LYS A 169 -23.15 20.82 -8.75
N ALA A 170 -22.61 19.64 -9.06
CA ALA A 170 -22.43 19.16 -10.43
C ALA A 170 -23.77 19.00 -11.17
N LEU A 171 -24.80 18.48 -10.50
CA LEU A 171 -26.16 18.36 -11.04
C LEU A 171 -26.82 19.72 -11.32
N MET A 172 -26.54 20.76 -10.53
CA MET A 172 -27.05 22.11 -10.81
C MET A 172 -26.34 22.79 -11.97
N ILE A 173 -25.04 22.57 -12.15
CA ILE A 173 -24.28 23.09 -13.30
C ILE A 173 -24.76 22.46 -14.61
N PHE A 174 -25.09 21.16 -14.60
CA PHE A 174 -25.59 20.46 -15.80
C PHE A 174 -27.06 20.78 -16.17
N ARG A 175 -27.78 21.52 -15.31
CA ARG A 175 -29.18 21.94 -15.55
C ARG A 175 -29.33 23.39 -16.01
N LEU A 176 -28.22 24.13 -16.15
CA LEU A 176 -28.14 25.48 -16.76
C LEU A 176 -27.62 25.38 -18.19
#